data_AF-A0AAJ1ZKK0-F1
#
_entry.id   AF-A0AAJ1ZKK0-F1
#
_cell.length_a   1.000
_cell.length_b   1.000
_cell.length_c   1.000
_cell.angle_alpha   90.00
_cell.angle_beta   90.00
_cell.angle_gamma   90.00
#
_symmetry.space_group_name_H-M   'P 1'
#
loop_
_entity.id
_entity.type
_entity.pdbx_description
1 polymer ?
#
loop_
_entity_poly.entity_id
_entity_poly.type
_entity_poly.pdbx_seq_one_letter_code
_entity_poly.pdbx_strand_id
1 'polypeptide(L)' 'VKLNGHDPYAYLKDIMTRLPTQPASRLDELLPHFWQPQLQQ' A
#
# COMPACT_ATOMS: atom_id res chain seq x y z
N VAL A 1 11.37 4.73 12.94
CA VAL A 1 10.80 5.72 11.99
C VAL A 1 9.66 5.03 11.26
N LYS A 2 8.40 5.42 11.54
CA LYS A 2 7.23 4.86 10.85
C LYS A 2 6.93 5.73 9.63
N LEU A 3 6.71 5.13 8.47
CA LEU A 3 6.35 5.85 7.24
C LEU A 3 4.89 6.30 7.40
N ASN A 4 4.65 7.58 7.69
CA ASN A 4 3.29 8.11 7.97
C ASN A 4 2.50 7.33 9.03
N GLY A 5 3.17 6.80 10.06
CA GLY A 5 2.51 5.99 11.11
C GLY A 5 2.31 4.52 10.75
N HIS A 6 2.65 4.10 9.55
CA HIS A 6 2.57 2.72 9.08
C HIS A 6 3.86 1.93 9.34
N ASP A 7 3.71 0.61 9.43
CA ASP A 7 4.82 -0.33 9.38
C ASP A 7 5.39 -0.37 7.94
N PRO A 8 6.66 -0.01 7.72
CA PRO A 8 7.25 0.06 6.37
C PRO A 8 7.28 -1.29 5.65
N TYR A 9 7.44 -2.40 6.38
CA TYR A 9 7.48 -3.74 5.80
C TYR A 9 6.07 -4.17 5.35
N ALA A 10 5.05 -3.90 6.16
CA ALA A 10 3.66 -4.18 5.80
C ALA A 10 3.23 -3.39 4.56
N TYR A 11 3.60 -2.11 4.48
CA TYR A 11 3.35 -1.27 3.31
C TYR A 11 3.96 -1.89 2.05
N LEU A 12 5.28 -2.15 2.06
CA LEU A 12 5.96 -2.67 0.88
C LEU A 12 5.40 -4.03 0.42
N LYS A 13 5.10 -4.93 1.37
CA LYS A 13 4.51 -6.24 1.08
C LYS A 13 3.13 -6.13 0.41
N ASP A 14 2.27 -5.22 0.90
CA ASP A 14 0.95 -4.98 0.32
C ASP A 14 1.08 -4.38 -1.09
N ILE A 15 1.98 -3.40 -1.28
CA ILE A 15 2.24 -2.80 -2.60
C ILE A 15 2.71 -3.85 -3.61
N MET A 16 3.68 -4.70 -3.26
CA MET A 16 4.17 -5.74 -4.17
C MET A 16 3.09 -6.76 -4.56
N THR A 17 2.11 -6.97 -3.69
CA THR A 17 0.99 -7.88 -3.95
C THR A 17 -0.05 -7.26 -4.87
N ARG A 18 -0.30 -5.94 -4.75
CA ARG A 18 -1.31 -5.21 -5.53
C ARG A 18 -0.81 -4.72 -6.88
N LEU A 19 0.48 -4.38 -6.98
CA LEU A 19 1.06 -3.77 -8.18
C LEU A 19 0.78 -4.54 -9.50
N PRO A 20 0.80 -5.88 -9.55
CA PRO A 20 0.50 -6.62 -10.78
C PRO A 20 -0.94 -6.47 -11.28
N THR A 21 -1.89 -6.15 -10.40
CA THR A 21 -3.32 -6.06 -10.70
C THR A 21 -3.87 -4.64 -10.60
N GLN A 22 -3.13 -3.70 -10.00
CA GLN A 22 -3.55 -2.31 -9.83
C GLN A 22 -3.56 -1.57 -11.17
N PRO A 23 -4.68 -0.96 -11.56
CA PRO A 23 -4.72 -0.07 -12.72
C PRO A 23 -3.80 1.14 -12.52
N ALA A 24 -3.08 1.53 -13.57
CA ALA A 24 -2.17 2.69 -13.53
C ALA A 24 -2.88 4.00 -13.12
N SER A 25 -4.16 4.14 -13.46
CA SER A 25 -4.99 5.29 -13.09
C SER A 25 -5.33 5.38 -11.60
N ARG A 26 -5.00 4.36 -10.80
CA ARG A 26 -5.26 4.29 -9.35
C ARG A 26 -3.99 4.01 -8.54
N LEU A 27 -2.81 4.37 -9.06
CA LEU A 27 -1.55 4.21 -8.31
C LEU A 27 -1.45 5.13 -7.11
N ASP A 28 -2.20 6.23 -7.10
CA ASP A 28 -2.32 7.16 -5.99
C ASP A 28 -2.86 6.49 -4.71
N GLU A 29 -3.75 5.50 -4.84
CA GLU A 29 -4.28 4.68 -3.72
C GLU A 29 -3.17 3.88 -3.00
N LEU A 30 -2.07 3.60 -3.69
CA LEU A 30 -0.93 2.86 -3.14
C LEU A 30 0.08 3.78 -2.44
N LEU A 31 -0.08 5.11 -2.51
CA LEU A 31 0.88 6.03 -1.89
C LEU A 31 0.78 5.98 -0.35
N PRO A 32 1.88 6.25 0.39
CA PRO A 32 1.92 6.12 1.85
C PRO A 32 0.92 6.99 2.63
N HIS A 33 0.31 8.00 1.98
CA HIS A 33 -0.67 8.91 2.59
C HIS A 33 -2.11 8.43 2.36
N PHE A 34 -2.34 7.62 1.33
CA PHE A 34 -3.64 7.08 0.92
C PHE A 34 -3.74 5.57 1.14
N TRP A 35 -2.63 4.95 1.56
CA TRP A 35 -2.53 3.51 1.75
C TRP A 35 -3.53 3.01 2.79
N GLN A 36 -4.43 2.16 2.34
CA GLN A 36 -5.34 1.42 3.20
C GLN A 36 -4.92 -0.06 3.18
N PRO A 37 -4.39 -0.60 4.30
CA PRO A 37 -4.04 -2.00 4.37
C PRO A 37 -5.28 -2.82 4.08
N GLN A 38 -5.15 -3.84 3.23
CA GLN A 38 -6.24 -4.77 3.02
C GLN A 38 -6.41 -5.50 4.34
N LEU A 39 -7.48 -5.19 5.08
CA LEU A 39 -7.88 -5.98 6.24
C LEU A 39 -8.04 -7.40 5.73
N GLN A 40 -7.07 -8.26 6.05
CA GLN A 40 -7.17 -9.69 5.80
C GLN A 40 -8.36 -10.14 6.65
N GLN A 41 -9.47 -10.47 5.98
CA GLN A 41 -10.58 -11.24 6.58
C GLN A 41 -10.03 -12.60 7.03
#